data_AF-A0A0Q8RZ38-F1
#
_entry.id   AF-A0A0Q8RZ38-F1
#
_cell.length_a   1.000
_cell.length_b   1.000
_cell.length_c   1.000
_cell.angle_alpha   90.00
_cell.angle_beta   90.00
_cell.angle_gamma   90.00
#
_symmetry.space_group_name_H-M   'P 1'
#
loop_
_entity.id
_entity.type
_entity.pdbx_description
1 polymer ?
#
loop_
_entity_poly.entity_id
_entity_poly.type
_entity_poly.pdbx_seq_one_letter_code
_entity_poly.pdbx_strand_id
1 'polypeptide(L)'
;MIWNLVDRRTRVYRWKAVNAIIEAVEHDNSCADSDQAPEADVSTVVDYDQLEGVSVQQAVAWASQQKCPVTLYLYDEGSGTTSEDHFRAVGNRF
;
A
#
# COMPACT_ATOMS: atom_id res chain seq x y z
N MET A 1 -10.43 1.45 3.68
CA MET A 1 -10.40 2.56 4.62
C MET A 1 -8.95 2.98 4.83
N ILE A 2 -8.53 4.17 4.37
CA ILE A 2 -7.12 4.58 4.48
C ILE A 2 -6.85 5.08 5.90
N TRP A 3 -5.87 4.51 6.59
CA TRP A 3 -5.35 5.01 7.87
C TRP A 3 -3.95 5.58 7.74
N ASN A 4 -3.14 5.05 6.82
CA ASN A 4 -1.81 5.54 6.54
C ASN A 4 -1.59 5.67 5.01
N LEU A 5 -0.75 6.61 4.60
CA LEU A 5 -0.42 6.84 3.20
C LEU A 5 1.08 7.11 3.07
N VAL A 6 1.76 6.28 2.28
CA VAL A 6 3.19 6.39 2.00
C VAL A 6 3.39 6.70 0.53
N ASP A 7 3.75 7.94 0.23
CA ASP A 7 4.05 8.38 -1.13
C ASP A 7 5.53 8.14 -1.45
N ARG A 8 5.82 7.11 -2.25
CA ARG A 8 7.18 6.76 -2.70
C ARG A 8 7.46 7.23 -4.13
N ARG A 9 6.58 8.04 -4.72
CA ARG A 9 6.78 8.60 -6.06
C ARG A 9 7.99 9.52 -6.07
N THR A 10 8.91 9.31 -7.00
CA THR A 10 10.00 10.27 -7.27
C THR A 10 9.47 11.49 -8.04
N ARG A 11 8.35 11.33 -8.76
CA ARG A 11 7.69 12.40 -9.53
C ARG A 11 6.33 12.73 -8.93
N VAL A 12 6.30 13.21 -7.69
CA VAL A 12 5.09 13.44 -6.87
C VAL A 12 3.97 14.27 -7.53
N TYR A 13 4.29 15.13 -8.49
CA TYR A 13 3.30 15.91 -9.23
C TYR A 13 2.66 15.17 -10.41
N ARG A 14 3.14 13.97 -10.75
CA ARG A 14 2.48 13.08 -11.72
C ARG A 14 1.39 12.30 -11.02
N TRP A 15 0.17 12.82 -11.11
CA TRP A 15 -1.00 12.24 -10.47
C TRP A 15 -1.84 11.38 -11.40
N LYS A 16 -1.65 11.47 -12.73
CA LYS A 16 -2.55 10.86 -13.72
C LYS A 16 -2.33 9.36 -13.92
N ALA A 17 -1.09 8.90 -13.79
CA ALA A 17 -0.69 7.50 -13.95
C ALA A 17 0.34 7.18 -12.87
N VAL A 18 -0.06 6.32 -11.94
CA VAL A 18 0.72 5.84 -10.79
C VAL A 18 0.42 4.36 -10.58
N ASN A 19 1.32 3.71 -9.85
CA ASN A 19 1.06 2.38 -9.30
C ASN A 19 0.69 2.54 -7.82
N ALA A 20 -0.24 1.73 -7.34
CA ALA A 20 -0.73 1.77 -5.99
C ALA A 20 -0.77 0.36 -5.40
N ILE A 21 -0.34 0.23 -4.14
CA ILE A 21 -0.43 -0.98 -3.35
C ILE A 21 -1.17 -0.65 -2.06
N ILE A 22 -1.98 -1.59 -1.57
CA ILE A 22 -2.51 -1.55 -0.21
C ILE A 22 -2.07 -2.80 0.54
N GLU A 23 -1.79 -2.63 1.82
CA GLU A 23 -1.60 -3.71 2.78
C GLU A 23 -2.41 -3.38 4.04
N ALA A 24 -2.81 -4.41 4.80
CA ALA A 24 -3.45 -4.23 6.09
C ALA A 24 -2.54 -3.39 7.01
N VAL A 25 -3.12 -2.40 7.68
CA VAL A 25 -2.33 -1.45 8.49
C VAL A 25 -1.61 -2.17 9.64
N GLU A 26 -2.09 -3.33 10.09
CA GLU A 26 -1.43 -4.17 11.11
C GLU A 26 -0.02 -4.64 10.70
N HIS A 27 0.30 -4.68 9.40
CA HIS A 27 1.66 -5.00 8.96
C HIS A 27 2.69 -3.95 9.44
N ASP A 28 2.24 -2.71 9.66
CA ASP A 28 3.07 -1.61 10.16
C ASP A 28 3.44 -1.79 11.65
N ASN A 29 2.76 -2.71 12.38
CA ASN A 29 3.07 -3.06 13.77
C ASN A 29 4.49 -3.66 13.92
N SER A 30 5.08 -4.12 12.82
CA SER A 30 6.47 -4.60 12.80
C SER A 30 7.51 -3.48 13.08
N CYS A 31 7.12 -2.21 12.94
CA CYS A 31 7.93 -1.07 13.33
C CYS A 31 7.71 -0.73 14.82
N ALA A 32 8.78 -0.66 15.61
CA ALA A 32 8.66 -0.43 17.06
C ALA A 32 8.14 0.97 17.44
N ASP A 33 8.28 1.96 16.54
CA ASP A 33 7.85 3.35 16.74
C ASP A 33 6.65 3.71 15.85
N SER A 34 5.80 2.73 15.52
CA SER A 34 4.53 2.97 14.82
C SER A 34 3.35 2.97 15.78
N ASP A 35 2.30 3.68 15.40
CA ASP A 35 0.98 3.49 15.99
C ASP A 35 0.52 2.05 15.75
N GLN A 36 0.32 1.30 16.82
CA GLN A 36 -0.09 -0.10 16.74
C GLN A 36 -1.57 -0.21 16.38
N ALA A 37 -1.87 -0.98 15.36
CA ALA A 37 -3.23 -1.24 14.91
C ALA A 37 -3.75 -2.60 15.39
N PRO A 38 -5.07 -2.72 15.63
CA PRO A 38 -5.69 -4.00 15.95
C PRO A 38 -5.62 -4.95 14.75
N GLU A 39 -5.57 -6.25 15.03
CA GLU A 39 -5.68 -7.27 13.99
C GLU A 39 -7.05 -7.20 13.31
N ALA A 40 -7.05 -7.27 11.97
CA ALA A 40 -8.23 -7.34 11.16
C ALA A 40 -8.82 -8.76 11.17
N ASP A 41 -10.13 -8.87 10.99
CA ASP A 41 -10.79 -10.16 10.82
C ASP A 41 -10.31 -10.81 9.51
N VAL A 42 -9.82 -12.05 9.59
CA VAL A 42 -9.33 -12.87 8.47
C VAL A 42 -10.31 -12.99 7.29
N SER A 43 -11.61 -12.83 7.51
CA SER A 43 -12.63 -12.83 6.45
C SER A 43 -12.72 -11.52 5.66
N THR A 44 -12.04 -10.47 6.12
CA THR A 44 -12.11 -9.11 5.57
C THR A 44 -10.75 -8.44 5.39
N VAL A 45 -9.69 -9.04 5.92
CA VAL A 45 -8.31 -8.54 5.80
C VAL A 45 -7.89 -8.48 4.34
N VAL A 46 -7.11 -7.45 4.03
CA VAL A 46 -6.43 -7.31 2.75
C VAL A 46 -4.95 -7.41 3.04
N ASP A 47 -4.39 -8.61 2.91
CA ASP A 47 -2.95 -8.81 3.12
C ASP A 47 -2.14 -7.98 2.11
N TYR A 48 -2.58 -8.03 0.85
CA TYR A 48 -1.97 -7.30 -0.26
C TYR A 48 -2.95 -7.18 -1.42
N ASP A 49 -3.05 -6.00 -2.03
CA ASP A 49 -3.71 -5.80 -3.33
C ASP A 49 -3.06 -4.62 -4.07
N GLN A 50 -3.18 -4.57 -5.40
CA GLN A 50 -2.49 -3.59 -6.24
C GLN A 50 -3.30 -3.10 -7.44
N LEU A 51 -3.03 -1.85 -7.85
CA LEU A 51 -3.50 -1.23 -9.08
C LEU A 51 -2.32 -0.58 -9.84
N GLU A 52 -2.35 -0.65 -11.16
CA GLU A 52 -1.34 -0.05 -12.04
C GLU A 52 -1.95 0.91 -13.05
N GLY A 53 -1.19 1.95 -13.42
CA GLY A 53 -1.60 2.91 -14.45
C GLY A 53 -2.86 3.71 -14.11
N VAL A 54 -3.20 3.83 -12.82
CA VAL A 54 -4.37 4.57 -12.34
C VAL A 54 -3.98 5.99 -11.94
N SER A 55 -4.95 6.89 -11.84
CA SER A 55 -4.71 8.19 -11.21
C SER A 55 -4.63 8.07 -9.69
N VAL A 56 -3.97 9.03 -9.03
CA VAL A 56 -3.92 9.13 -7.56
C VAL A 56 -5.33 9.19 -6.97
N GLN A 57 -6.25 9.90 -7.61
CA GLN A 57 -7.64 9.97 -7.15
C GLN A 57 -8.31 8.59 -7.17
N GLN A 58 -8.10 7.81 -8.22
CA GLN A 58 -8.64 6.44 -8.33
C GLN A 58 -8.02 5.52 -7.28
N ALA A 59 -6.70 5.59 -7.07
CA ALA A 59 -6.01 4.83 -6.04
C ALA A 59 -6.54 5.15 -4.64
N VAL A 60 -6.70 6.43 -4.31
CA VAL A 60 -7.26 6.87 -3.02
C VAL A 60 -8.71 6.42 -2.87
N ALA A 61 -9.54 6.54 -3.91
CA ALA A 61 -10.94 6.11 -3.86
C ALA A 61 -11.05 4.60 -3.61
N TRP A 62 -10.26 3.80 -4.34
CA TRP A 62 -10.19 2.35 -4.16
C TRP A 62 -9.72 1.95 -2.76
N ALA A 63 -8.61 2.51 -2.27
CA ALA A 63 -8.09 2.21 -0.93
C ALA A 63 -9.05 2.67 0.18
N SER A 64 -9.82 3.74 -0.04
CA SER A 64 -10.82 4.22 0.92
C SER A 64 -11.99 3.23 1.08
N GLN A 65 -12.34 2.47 0.03
CA GLN A 65 -13.46 1.54 0.02
C GLN A 65 -13.17 0.18 0.70
N GLN A 66 -11.91 -0.07 1.10
CA GLN A 66 -11.54 -1.33 1.76
C GLN A 66 -12.25 -1.52 3.09
N LYS A 67 -12.58 -2.77 3.41
CA LYS A 67 -13.34 -3.17 4.61
C LYS A 67 -12.50 -3.16 5.89
N CYS A 68 -11.19 -3.26 5.77
CA CYS A 68 -10.24 -3.09 6.85
C CYS A 68 -9.43 -1.79 6.68
N PRO A 69 -8.80 -1.30 7.76
CA PRO A 69 -7.76 -0.28 7.70
C PRO A 69 -6.59 -0.73 6.83
N VAL A 70 -6.16 0.13 5.91
CA VAL A 70 -5.03 -0.15 5.02
C VAL A 70 -4.02 0.99 4.99
N THR A 71 -2.77 0.64 4.71
CA THR A 71 -1.71 1.56 4.31
C THR A 71 -1.69 1.63 2.79
N LEU A 72 -1.91 2.81 2.21
CA LEU A 72 -1.80 3.05 0.78
C LEU A 72 -0.37 3.47 0.41
N TYR A 73 0.29 2.68 -0.42
CA TYR A 73 1.58 3.01 -1.01
C TYR A 73 1.39 3.51 -2.44
N LEU A 74 2.01 4.64 -2.78
CA LEU A 74 2.00 5.20 -4.14
C LEU A 74 3.40 5.15 -4.75
N TYR A 75 3.47 4.75 -6.02
CA TYR A 75 4.71 4.64 -6.79
C TYR A 75 4.56 5.28 -8.16
N ASP A 76 5.68 5.66 -8.77
CA ASP A 76 5.67 6.12 -10.16
C ASP A 76 5.19 4.97 -11.07
N GLU A 77 4.57 5.32 -12.19
CA GLU A 77 4.19 4.34 -13.22
C GLU A 77 5.41 3.48 -13.64
N GLY A 78 5.22 2.15 -13.62
CA GLY A 78 6.27 1.18 -13.93
C GLY A 78 7.25 0.89 -12.79
N SER A 79 6.99 1.37 -11.58
CA SER A 79 7.79 1.09 -10.37
C SER A 79 6.92 0.46 -9.27
N GLY A 80 7.56 -0.14 -8.26
CA GLY A 80 6.90 -0.63 -7.04
C GLY A 80 6.14 -1.95 -7.17
N THR A 81 5.85 -2.42 -8.38
CA THR A 81 5.04 -3.64 -8.63
C THR A 81 5.80 -4.74 -9.39
N THR A 82 6.99 -4.46 -9.94
CA THR A 82 7.81 -5.49 -10.58
C THR A 82 8.42 -6.44 -9.54
N SER A 83 8.28 -7.74 -9.82
CA SER A 83 8.67 -8.87 -8.98
C SER A 83 10.06 -8.77 -8.33
N GLU A 84 11.07 -8.18 -8.99
CA GLU A 84 12.43 -8.08 -8.45
C GLU A 84 12.53 -7.25 -7.16
N ASP A 85 11.73 -6.19 -7.01
CA ASP A 85 11.76 -5.35 -5.80
C ASP A 85 10.89 -5.94 -4.67
N HIS A 86 9.78 -6.61 -5.02
CA HIS A 86 8.92 -7.29 -4.06
C HIS A 86 9.64 -8.49 -3.41
N PHE A 87 10.37 -9.31 -4.18
CA PHE A 87 11.18 -10.41 -3.62
C PHE A 87 12.30 -9.93 -2.68
N ARG A 88 12.90 -8.76 -2.94
CA ARG A 88 13.93 -8.19 -2.07
C ARG A 88 13.38 -7.69 -0.74
N ALA A 89 12.16 -7.17 -0.71
CA ALA A 89 11.51 -6.74 0.52
C ALA A 89 11.07 -7.93 1.39
N VAL A 90 10.60 -9.01 0.77
CA VAL A 90 10.16 -10.23 1.48
C VAL A 90 11.35 -11.09 1.94
N GLY A 91 12.47 -11.08 1.21
CA GLY A 91 13.69 -11.83 1.57
C GLY A 91 14.38 -11.38 2.87
N ASN A 92 14.02 -10.22 3.43
CA ASN A 92 14.53 -9.73 4.71
C ASN A 92 13.61 -10.04 5.90
N ARG A 93 12.54 -10.82 5.72
CA ARG A 93 11.59 -11.19 6.77
C ARG A 93 11.78 -12.62 7.32
N PHE A 94 12.88 -13.30 7.01
CA PHE A 94 13.25 -14.61 7.56
C PHE A 94 14.73 -14.68 7.96
#